data_AF-A0A098L934-F1
#
_entry.id   AF-A0A098L934-F1
#
_cell.length_a   1.000
_cell.length_b   1.000
_cell.length_c   1.000
_cell.angle_alpha   90.00
_cell.angle_beta   90.00
_cell.angle_gamma   90.00
#
_symmetry.space_group_name_H-M   'P 1'
#
loop_
_entity.id
_entity.type
_entity.pdbx_description
1 polymer ?
#
loop_
_entity_poly.entity_id
_entity_poly.type
_entity_poly.pdbx_seq_one_letter_code
_entity_poly.pdbx_strand_id
1 'polypeptide(L)'
;MRTILSSTTTMDIASSETRMAGTFFGFFARISLDAQPGDNEVIIHSLPFGTKCITVWMMEWSIPNNPHVGDAVFYTNSVQLFDNGTKCRVKYRLDFPTALPAAASIICG
;
A
#
# COMPACT_ATOMS: atom_id res chain seq x y z
N MET A 1 -15.09 -10.44 -22.85
CA MET A 1 -13.94 -9.53 -22.81
C MET A 1 -14.05 -8.73 -21.51
N ARG A 2 -13.33 -9.11 -20.44
CA ARG A 2 -13.40 -8.40 -19.14
C ARG A 2 -12.44 -7.21 -19.21
N THR A 3 -12.96 -6.00 -19.12
CA THR A 3 -12.16 -4.79 -18.93
C THR A 3 -11.45 -4.90 -17.57
N ILE A 4 -10.14 -5.07 -17.55
CA ILE A 4 -9.34 -4.98 -16.33
C ILE A 4 -9.26 -3.49 -16.00
N LEU A 5 -10.14 -3.02 -15.11
CA LEU A 5 -10.04 -1.69 -14.52
C LEU A 5 -8.89 -1.72 -13.50
N SER A 6 -7.67 -1.55 -13.98
CA SER A 6 -6.51 -1.34 -13.10
C SER A 6 -6.53 0.10 -12.61
N SER A 7 -6.87 0.32 -11.34
CA SER A 7 -6.69 1.64 -10.70
C SER A 7 -5.27 1.77 -10.16
N THR A 8 -4.54 2.78 -10.64
CA THR A 8 -3.26 3.19 -10.07
C THR A 8 -3.48 4.33 -9.09
N THR A 9 -2.99 4.15 -7.87
CA THR A 9 -3.09 5.10 -6.77
C THR A 9 -1.70 5.49 -6.28
N THR A 10 -1.58 6.61 -5.59
CA THR A 10 -0.31 7.07 -5.02
C THR A 10 -0.40 7.27 -3.52
N MET A 11 0.72 7.04 -2.84
CA MET A 11 0.89 7.26 -1.41
C MET A 11 2.24 7.96 -1.19
N ASP A 12 2.25 9.03 -0.40
CA ASP A 12 3.46 9.71 0.05
C ASP A 12 3.63 9.48 1.56
N ILE A 13 4.83 9.08 1.97
CA ILE A 13 5.13 8.70 3.36
C ILE A 13 5.96 9.74 4.11
N ALA A 14 6.36 10.83 3.46
CA ALA A 14 7.29 11.83 3.99
C ALA A 14 6.86 12.51 5.31
N SER A 15 5.61 12.35 5.74
CA SER A 15 5.05 12.95 6.96
C SER A 15 4.65 11.94 8.04
N SER A 16 4.80 10.64 7.82
CA SER A 16 4.20 9.57 8.67
C SER A 16 5.21 8.55 9.20
N GLU A 17 6.50 8.92 9.30
CA GLU A 17 7.54 7.99 9.72
C GLU A 17 7.47 7.68 11.22
N THR A 18 7.35 6.40 11.56
CA THR A 18 7.68 5.92 12.91
C THR A 18 8.98 5.13 12.81
N ARG A 19 10.03 5.60 13.49
CA ARG A 19 11.28 4.83 13.58
C ARG A 19 11.02 3.53 14.33
N MET A 20 11.35 2.41 13.69
CA MET A 20 11.38 1.10 14.34
C MET A 20 12.81 0.82 14.82
N ALA A 21 13.01 -0.28 15.57
CA ALA A 21 14.34 -0.62 16.07
C ALA A 21 15.37 -0.77 14.94
N GLY A 22 16.57 -0.20 15.13
CA GLY A 22 17.65 -0.26 14.14
C GLY A 22 17.48 0.73 12.98
N THR A 23 17.70 0.26 11.76
CA THR A 23 17.63 1.06 10.51
C THR A 23 16.28 0.94 9.80
N PHE A 24 15.29 0.29 10.42
CA PHE A 24 13.97 0.08 9.81
C PHE A 24 13.00 1.20 10.17
N PHE A 25 12.13 1.54 9.22
CA PHE A 25 11.09 2.55 9.33
C PHE A 25 9.73 1.90 9.10
N GLY A 26 8.76 2.25 9.93
CA GLY A 26 7.37 1.80 9.82
C GLY A 26 6.46 2.96 9.43
N PHE A 27 5.53 2.69 8.51
CA PHE A 27 4.54 3.66 8.04
C PHE A 27 3.17 3.00 7.94
N PHE A 28 2.13 3.79 8.16
CA PHE A 28 0.76 3.36 7.98
C PHE A 28 -0.07 4.52 7.45
N ALA A 29 -0.69 4.34 6.29
CA ALA A 29 -1.49 5.39 5.66
C ALA A 29 -2.61 4.81 4.79
N ARG A 30 -3.69 5.59 4.63
CA ARG A 30 -4.76 5.32 3.67
C ARG A 30 -4.24 5.56 2.24
N ILE A 31 -4.61 4.69 1.30
CA ILE A 31 -4.40 4.95 -0.13
C ILE A 31 -5.50 5.88 -0.68
N SER A 32 -5.16 6.68 -1.68
CA SER A 32 -6.14 7.51 -2.41
C SER A 32 -6.00 7.20 -3.91
N LEU A 33 -7.03 6.81 -4.64
CA LEU A 33 -8.45 6.60 -4.34
C LEU A 33 -8.74 5.29 -3.57
N ASP A 34 -10.03 5.02 -3.30
CA ASP A 34 -10.49 3.74 -2.75
C ASP A 34 -10.15 2.56 -3.68
N ALA A 35 -9.81 1.42 -3.09
CA ALA A 35 -9.47 0.20 -3.82
C ALA A 35 -10.70 -0.30 -4.60
N GLN A 36 -10.52 -0.61 -5.88
CA GLN A 36 -11.58 -1.12 -6.74
C GLN A 36 -11.64 -2.65 -6.68
N PRO A 37 -12.81 -3.28 -6.90
CA PRO A 37 -12.88 -4.74 -7.05
C PRO A 37 -11.92 -5.25 -8.14
N GLY A 38 -11.16 -6.30 -7.85
CA GLY A 38 -10.19 -6.88 -8.78
C GLY A 38 -8.78 -6.30 -8.61
N ASP A 39 -8.04 -6.17 -9.73
CA ASP A 39 -6.62 -5.84 -9.70
C ASP A 39 -6.38 -4.32 -9.55
N ASN A 40 -5.48 -3.97 -8.64
CA ASN A 40 -5.12 -2.61 -8.27
C ASN A 40 -3.60 -2.44 -8.23
N GLU A 41 -3.16 -1.19 -8.36
CA GLU A 41 -1.78 -0.79 -8.17
C GLU A 41 -1.70 0.43 -7.23
N VAL A 42 -0.75 0.40 -6.30
CA VAL A 42 -0.34 1.59 -5.53
C VAL A 42 1.14 1.84 -5.70
N ILE A 43 1.49 3.11 -5.94
CA ILE A 43 2.87 3.59 -5.96
C ILE A 43 3.13 4.36 -4.68
N ILE A 44 4.06 3.84 -3.87
CA ILE A 44 4.56 4.48 -2.66
C ILE A 44 5.78 5.31 -3.04
N HIS A 45 5.76 6.58 -2.65
CA HIS A 45 6.81 7.55 -2.88
C HIS A 45 7.55 7.89 -1.59
N SER A 46 8.67 8.62 -1.75
CA SER A 46 9.43 9.21 -0.64
C SER A 46 9.96 8.19 0.38
N LEU A 47 10.29 6.98 -0.08
CA LEU A 47 11.01 6.02 0.76
C LEU A 47 12.40 6.56 1.09
N PRO A 48 12.95 6.26 2.30
CA PRO A 48 14.29 6.65 2.67
C PRO A 48 15.31 6.26 1.60
N PHE A 49 16.21 7.19 1.27
CA PHE A 49 17.25 6.93 0.28
C PHE A 49 18.09 5.71 0.69
N GLY A 50 18.32 4.80 -0.25
CA GLY A 50 19.09 3.60 -0.01
C GLY A 50 18.30 2.40 0.52
N THR A 51 16.98 2.51 0.68
CA THR A 51 16.09 1.38 1.01
C THR A 51 16.41 0.17 0.13
N LYS A 52 16.74 -0.97 0.76
CA LYS A 52 17.06 -2.24 0.10
C LYS A 52 16.00 -3.30 0.33
N CYS A 53 15.20 -3.15 1.37
CA CYS A 53 14.15 -4.09 1.71
C CYS A 53 12.86 -3.35 2.08
N ILE A 54 11.74 -3.96 1.71
CA ILE A 54 10.41 -3.43 2.00
C ILE A 54 9.44 -4.59 2.13
N THR A 55 8.53 -4.49 3.10
CA THR A 55 7.32 -5.30 3.18
C THR A 55 6.12 -4.37 3.19
N VAL A 56 5.07 -4.75 2.48
CA VAL A 56 3.82 -3.97 2.41
C VAL A 56 2.64 -4.89 2.63
N TRP A 57 1.77 -4.49 3.55
CA TRP A 57 0.52 -5.18 3.87
C TRP A 57 -0.66 -4.28 3.51
N MET A 58 -1.51 -4.76 2.60
CA MET A 58 -2.75 -4.07 2.23
C MET A 58 -3.88 -4.51 3.14
N MET A 59 -4.71 -3.57 3.57
CA MET A 59 -5.83 -3.82 4.48
C MET A 59 -6.97 -2.83 4.26
N GLU A 60 -8.15 -3.16 4.79
CA GLU A 60 -9.28 -2.24 4.82
C GLU A 60 -8.99 -1.05 5.74
N TRP A 61 -9.50 0.12 5.37
CA TRP A 61 -9.43 1.32 6.17
C TRP A 61 -10.80 1.73 6.71
N SER A 62 -10.91 1.88 8.02
CA SER A 62 -12.10 2.43 8.66
C SER A 62 -11.83 3.85 9.19
N ILE A 63 -12.81 4.74 8.97
CA ILE A 63 -12.79 6.11 9.50
C ILE A 63 -12.93 6.04 11.05
N PRO A 64 -12.17 6.83 11.82
CA PRO A 64 -11.36 7.97 11.38
C PRO A 64 -9.96 7.63 10.87
N ASN A 65 -9.29 6.56 11.34
CA ASN A 65 -7.92 6.25 10.93
C ASN A 65 -7.46 4.85 11.36
N ASN A 66 -8.32 3.83 11.26
CA ASN A 66 -8.05 2.53 11.86
C ASN A 66 -7.96 1.43 10.79
N PRO A 67 -6.91 0.59 10.77
CA PRO A 67 -6.95 -0.65 10.03
C PRO A 67 -8.07 -1.52 10.61
N HIS A 68 -8.94 -2.04 9.74
CA HIS A 68 -10.02 -2.92 10.13
C HIS A 68 -9.86 -4.28 9.44
N VAL A 69 -10.19 -5.35 10.14
CA VAL A 69 -10.30 -6.70 9.55
C VAL A 69 -11.78 -6.93 9.28
N GLY A 70 -12.27 -6.39 8.17
CA GLY A 70 -13.58 -6.75 7.64
C GLY A 70 -13.51 -8.02 6.79
N ASP A 71 -14.59 -8.31 6.07
CA ASP A 71 -14.68 -9.47 5.18
C ASP A 71 -13.91 -9.29 3.86
N ALA A 72 -13.37 -8.09 3.61
CA ALA A 72 -12.60 -7.78 2.42
C ALA A 72 -11.20 -8.42 2.47
N VAL A 73 -10.88 -9.23 1.45
CA VAL A 73 -9.57 -9.86 1.33
C VAL A 73 -8.71 -9.13 0.31
N PHE A 74 -7.48 -8.80 0.71
CA PHE A 74 -6.49 -8.18 -0.16
C PHE A 74 -5.36 -9.17 -0.46
N TYR A 75 -5.21 -9.55 -1.71
CA TYR A 75 -4.13 -10.43 -2.16
C TYR A 75 -3.00 -9.60 -2.76
N THR A 76 -1.87 -9.50 -2.07
CA THR A 76 -0.68 -8.84 -2.64
C THR A 76 -0.03 -9.74 -3.68
N ASN A 77 -0.03 -9.30 -4.95
CA ASN A 77 0.54 -10.03 -6.07
C ASN A 77 2.05 -9.76 -6.22
N SER A 78 2.48 -8.52 -5.99
CA SER A 78 3.90 -8.15 -6.09
C SER A 78 4.23 -6.88 -5.32
N VAL A 79 5.43 -6.82 -4.76
CA VAL A 79 6.03 -5.64 -4.14
C VAL A 79 7.40 -5.42 -4.78
N GLN A 80 7.63 -4.24 -5.37
CA GLN A 80 8.87 -3.96 -6.12
C GLN A 80 9.40 -2.56 -5.84
N LEU A 81 10.63 -2.48 -5.32
CA LEU A 81 11.39 -1.24 -5.24
C LEU A 81 11.88 -0.81 -6.62
N PHE A 82 11.87 0.49 -6.86
CA PHE A 82 12.44 1.11 -8.05
C PHE A 82 12.95 2.52 -7.73
N ASP A 83 13.52 3.22 -8.73
CA ASP A 83 14.07 4.58 -8.56
C ASP A 83 15.08 4.67 -7.41
N ASN A 84 16.07 3.76 -7.44
CA ASN A 84 17.10 3.61 -6.40
C ASN A 84 16.57 3.37 -4.97
N GLY A 85 15.38 2.78 -4.86
CA GLY A 85 14.75 2.45 -3.57
C GLY A 85 13.94 3.59 -2.96
N THR A 86 13.81 4.73 -3.66
CA THR A 86 12.98 5.86 -3.20
C THR A 86 11.50 5.68 -3.49
N LYS A 87 11.14 4.67 -4.31
CA LYS A 87 9.75 4.34 -4.66
C LYS A 87 9.51 2.84 -4.61
N CYS A 88 8.27 2.45 -4.33
CA CYS A 88 7.82 1.07 -4.37
C CYS A 88 6.50 0.96 -5.13
N ARG A 89 6.37 -0.04 -6.00
CA ARG A 89 5.12 -0.42 -6.64
C ARG A 89 4.57 -1.66 -5.94
N VAL A 90 3.31 -1.60 -5.51
CA VAL A 90 2.56 -2.74 -4.99
C VAL A 90 1.41 -3.02 -5.92
N LYS A 91 1.35 -4.24 -6.45
CA LYS A 91 0.18 -4.75 -7.18
C LYS A 91 -0.56 -5.69 -6.26
N TYR A 92 -1.87 -5.48 -6.13
CA TYR A 92 -2.70 -6.28 -5.25
C TYR A 92 -4.09 -6.47 -5.86
N ARG A 93 -4.83 -7.47 -5.39
CA ARG A 93 -6.20 -7.72 -5.78
C ARG A 93 -7.13 -7.56 -4.57
N LEU A 94 -8.18 -6.76 -4.72
CA LEU A 94 -9.30 -6.71 -3.79
C LEU A 94 -10.32 -7.78 -4.18
N ASP A 95 -10.57 -8.73 -3.28
CA ASP A 95 -11.65 -9.70 -3.40
C ASP A 95 -12.84 -9.26 -2.53
N PHE A 96 -13.57 -8.29 -3.06
CA PHE A 96 -14.78 -7.74 -2.49
C PHE A 96 -15.66 -7.14 -3.60
N PRO A 97 -17.00 -7.20 -3.52
CA PRO A 97 -17.87 -6.81 -4.64
C PRO A 97 -17.93 -5.30 -4.90
N THR A 98 -17.53 -4.46 -3.95
CA THR A 98 -17.61 -3.00 -4.06
C THR A 98 -16.27 -2.35 -3.78
N ALA A 99 -16.09 -1.11 -4.25
CA ALA A 99 -14.93 -0.32 -3.87
C ALA A 99 -14.95 -0.03 -2.37
N LEU A 100 -13.78 -0.02 -1.74
CA LEU A 100 -13.62 0.17 -0.31
C LEU A 100 -12.40 1.05 -0.01
N PRO A 101 -12.46 1.89 1.03
CA PRO A 101 -11.26 2.52 1.55
C PRO A 101 -10.24 1.46 2.00
N ALA A 102 -8.99 1.65 1.60
CA ALA A 102 -7.91 0.75 1.93
C ALA A 102 -6.68 1.51 2.46
N ALA A 103 -5.78 0.79 3.08
CA ALA A 103 -4.53 1.31 3.61
C ALA A 103 -3.38 0.35 3.38
N ALA A 104 -2.17 0.89 3.49
CA ALA A 104 -0.94 0.14 3.45
C ALA A 104 -0.19 0.30 4.78
N SER A 105 0.20 -0.82 5.38
CA SER A 105 1.24 -0.85 6.42
C SER A 105 2.55 -1.24 5.75
N ILE A 106 3.58 -0.42 5.95
CA ILE A 106 4.85 -0.51 5.27
C ILE A 106 5.95 -0.61 6.31
N ILE A 107 6.88 -1.52 6.12
CA ILE A 107 8.16 -1.54 6.86
C ILE A 107 9.28 -1.58 5.83
N CYS A 108 10.24 -0.67 5.92
CA CYS A 108 11.37 -0.60 4.99
C CYS A 108 12.70 -0.27 5.68
N GLY A 109 13.81 -0.58 5.02
CA GLY A 109 15.17 -0.35 5.49
C GLY A 109 16.22 -0.58 4.41
#